data_AF-A0A842MC08-F1
#
_entry.id   AF-A0A842MC08-F1
#
_cell.length_a   1.000
_cell.length_b   1.000
_cell.length_c   1.000
_cell.angle_alpha   90.00
_cell.angle_beta   90.00
_cell.angle_gamma   90.00
#
_symmetry.space_group_name_H-M   'P 1'
#
loop_
_entity.id
_entity.type
_entity.pdbx_description
1 polymer ?
#
loop_
_entity_poly.entity_id
_entity_poly.type
_entity_poly.pdbx_seq_one_letter_code
_entity_poly.pdbx_strand_id
1 'polypeptide(L)'
;MMLSKGIYSFLDQNLEMAKELRYDDDKVDDLFDQTLEHVTISMFKDKEAINYLVNLLFIARFLERVADRAVSIADRTIFMITCEKP
;
A
#
# COMPACT_ATOMS: atom_id res chain seq x y z
N MET A 1 -3.69 -10.40 -3.76
CA MET A 1 -2.82 -9.44 -3.05
C MET A 1 -2.17 -8.51 -4.08
N MET A 2 -1.97 -7.23 -3.74
CA MET A 2 -1.42 -6.21 -4.66
C MET A 2 -0.09 -6.63 -5.27
N LEU A 3 0.86 -7.14 -4.48
CA LEU A 3 2.15 -7.61 -5.00
C LEU A 3 2.00 -8.65 -6.13
N SER A 4 1.13 -9.65 -5.93
CA SER A 4 0.85 -10.65 -6.96
C SER A 4 0.23 -10.01 -8.20
N LYS A 5 -0.74 -9.11 -8.04
CA LYS A 5 -1.32 -8.36 -9.17
C LYS A 5 -0.26 -7.57 -9.94
N GLY A 6 0.65 -6.88 -9.25
CA GLY A 6 1.73 -6.12 -9.90
C GLY A 6 2.70 -7.02 -10.68
N ILE A 7 3.01 -8.21 -10.17
CA ILE A 7 3.83 -9.20 -10.87
C ILE A 7 3.11 -9.73 -12.10
N TYR A 8 1.83 -10.12 -11.98
CA TYR A 8 1.05 -10.65 -13.11
C TYR A 8 0.78 -9.58 -14.17
N SER A 9 0.50 -8.34 -13.78
CA SER A 9 0.32 -7.25 -14.74
C SER A 9 1.57 -7.05 -15.59
N PHE A 10 2.75 -7.19 -14.99
CA PHE A 10 4.02 -7.11 -15.68
C PHE A 10 4.26 -8.32 -16.62
N LEU A 11 4.09 -9.54 -16.12
CA LEU A 11 4.34 -10.77 -16.89
C LEU A 11 3.40 -10.90 -18.09
N ASP A 12 2.12 -10.59 -17.90
CA ASP A 12 1.08 -10.73 -18.92
C ASP A 12 0.89 -9.46 -19.76
N GLN A 13 1.70 -8.41 -19.51
CA GLN A 13 1.55 -7.09 -20.12
C GLN A 13 0.11 -6.55 -20.04
N ASN A 14 -0.55 -6.79 -18.90
CA ASN A 14 -1.95 -6.46 -18.70
C ASN A 14 -2.09 -5.03 -18.17
N LEU A 15 -2.38 -4.10 -19.08
CA LEU A 15 -2.52 -2.67 -18.78
C LEU A 15 -3.66 -2.37 -17.79
N GLU A 16 -4.80 -3.04 -17.91
CA GLU A 16 -5.96 -2.81 -17.04
C GLU A 16 -5.67 -3.28 -15.61
N MET A 17 -5.04 -4.45 -15.45
CA MET A 17 -4.58 -4.92 -14.15
C MET A 17 -3.56 -3.98 -13.52
N ALA A 18 -2.67 -3.38 -14.32
CA ALA A 18 -1.72 -2.38 -13.83
C ALA A 18 -2.43 -1.09 -13.35
N LYS A 19 -3.46 -0.62 -14.05
CA LYS A 19 -4.25 0.55 -13.62
C LYS A 19 -5.04 0.29 -12.34
N GLU A 20 -5.55 -0.93 -12.16
CA GLU A 20 -6.29 -1.32 -10.96
C GLU A 20 -5.49 -1.16 -9.66
N LEU A 21 -4.16 -1.31 -9.74
CA LEU A 21 -3.29 -1.27 -8.56
C LEU A 21 -3.33 0.06 -7.81
N ARG A 22 -3.52 1.20 -8.51
CA ARG A 22 -3.64 2.50 -7.82
C ARG A 22 -4.90 2.56 -6.94
N TYR A 23 -6.03 2.05 -7.43
CA TYR A 23 -7.26 2.01 -6.64
C TYR A 23 -7.20 1.03 -5.47
N ASP A 24 -6.36 0.00 -5.58
CA ASP A 24 -6.11 -0.91 -4.45
C ASP A 24 -5.16 -0.27 -3.42
N ASP A 25 -4.25 0.60 -3.84
CA ASP A 25 -3.33 1.36 -2.98
C ASP A 25 -4.06 2.43 -2.16
N ASP A 26 -5.00 3.15 -2.77
CA ASP A 26 -5.85 4.13 -2.08
C ASP A 26 -6.53 3.50 -0.84
N LYS A 27 -6.96 2.23 -0.95
CA LYS A 27 -7.57 1.50 0.18
C LYS A 27 -6.56 1.18 1.29
N VAL A 28 -5.30 0.93 0.94
CA VAL A 28 -4.23 0.65 1.91
C VAL A 28 -3.84 1.93 2.64
N ASP A 29 -3.77 3.06 1.92
CA ASP A 29 -3.54 4.38 2.48
C ASP A 29 -4.65 4.77 3.46
N ASP A 30 -5.92 4.60 3.06
CA ASP A 30 -7.08 4.83 3.95
C ASP A 30 -7.01 3.99 5.22
N LEU A 31 -6.58 2.72 5.12
CA LEU A 31 -6.42 1.83 6.27
C LEU A 31 -5.25 2.25 7.17
N PHE A 32 -4.17 2.77 6.59
CA PHE A 32 -3.05 3.30 7.34
C PHE A 32 -3.47 4.53 8.15
N ASP A 33 -4.21 5.45 7.55
CA ASP A 33 -4.70 6.67 8.20
C ASP A 33 -5.67 6.33 9.35
N GLN A 34 -6.60 5.40 9.13
CA GLN A 34 -7.48 4.89 10.19
C GLN A 34 -6.69 4.22 11.32
N THR A 35 -5.68 3.43 10.98
CA THR A 35 -4.83 2.77 11.97
C THR A 35 -4.07 3.79 12.81
N LEU A 36 -3.52 4.83 12.18
CA LEU A 36 -2.82 5.92 12.85
C LEU A 36 -3.75 6.63 13.85
N GLU A 37 -4.96 7.01 13.42
CA GLU A 37 -5.95 7.64 14.30
C GLU A 37 -6.28 6.76 15.51
N HIS A 38 -6.59 5.49 15.28
CA HIS A 38 -6.98 4.55 16.34
C HIS A 38 -5.83 4.29 17.32
N VAL A 39 -4.61 4.14 16.81
CA VAL A 39 -3.40 3.97 17.62
C VAL A 39 -3.16 5.19 18.48
N THR A 40 -3.24 6.40 17.91
CA THR A 40 -3.07 7.65 18.66
C THR A 40 -4.10 7.79 19.77
N ILE A 41 -5.39 7.54 19.49
CA ILE A 41 -6.45 7.57 20.52
C ILE A 41 -6.16 6.54 21.63
N SER A 42 -5.66 5.36 21.27
CA SER A 42 -5.36 4.29 22.22
C SER A 42 -4.18 4.64 23.14
N MET A 43 -3.15 5.32 22.62
CA MET A 43 -2.02 5.80 23.41
C MET A 43 -2.42 6.79 24.51
N PHE A 44 -3.47 7.60 24.28
CA PHE A 44 -4.00 8.51 25.31
C PHE A 44 -4.79 7.79 26.40
N LYS A 45 -5.37 6.63 26.10
CA LYS A 45 -6.17 5.82 27.05
C LYS A 45 -5.32 4.96 27.96
N ASP A 46 -4.25 4.37 27.42
CA ASP A 46 -3.34 3.50 28.16
C ASP A 46 -1.88 3.81 27.78
N LYS A 47 -1.11 4.28 28.77
CA LYS A 47 0.30 4.64 28.57
C LYS A 47 1.22 3.43 28.60
N GLU A 48 0.84 2.35 29.30
CA GLU A 48 1.62 1.11 29.34
C GLU A 48 1.58 0.41 27.97
N ALA A 49 0.52 0.67 27.21
CA ALA A 49 0.30 0.16 25.86
C ALA A 49 1.18 0.81 24.77
N ILE A 50 1.81 1.96 25.03
CA ILE A 50 2.46 2.78 23.99
C ILE A 50 3.49 1.97 23.19
N ASN A 51 4.32 1.17 23.86
CA ASN A 51 5.37 0.40 23.17
C ASN A 51 4.82 -0.59 22.15
N TYR A 52 3.75 -1.33 22.46
CA TYR A 52 3.17 -2.26 21.48
C TYR A 52 2.41 -1.52 20.39
N LEU A 53 1.76 -0.40 20.73
CA LEU A 53 1.04 0.45 19.77
C LEU A 53 1.97 1.07 18.73
N VAL A 54 3.17 1.50 19.13
CA VAL A 54 4.22 1.96 18.20
C VAL A 54 4.63 0.84 17.24
N ASN A 55 4.83 -0.38 17.74
CA ASN A 55 5.16 -1.53 16.89
C ASN A 55 4.03 -1.85 15.89
N LEU A 56 2.76 -1.73 16.30
CA LEU A 56 1.62 -1.89 15.41
C LEU A 56 1.65 -0.83 14.28
N LEU A 57 1.96 0.42 14.61
CA LEU A 57 2.08 1.48 13.61
C LEU A 57 3.20 1.21 12.59
N PHE A 58 4.34 0.66 13.04
CA PHE A 58 5.40 0.24 12.14
C PHE A 58 4.97 -0.88 11.20
N ILE A 59 4.22 -1.88 11.70
CA ILE A 59 3.68 -2.95 10.87
C ILE A 59 2.74 -2.38 9.80
N ALA A 60 1.82 -1.50 10.19
CA ALA A 60 0.91 -0.85 9.24
C ALA A 60 1.69 -0.06 8.18
N ARG A 61 2.72 0.69 8.58
CA ARG A 61 3.59 1.42 7.66
C ARG A 61 4.33 0.49 6.70
N PHE A 62 4.82 -0.66 7.16
CA PHE A 62 5.50 -1.61 6.27
C PHE A 62 4.54 -2.25 5.27
N LEU A 63 3.27 -2.45 5.62
CA LEU A 63 2.25 -2.91 4.68
C LEU A 63 1.96 -1.87 3.59
N GLU A 64 1.81 -0.59 3.95
CA GLU A 64 1.69 0.52 2.98
C GLU A 64 2.91 0.58 2.06
N ARG A 65 4.13 0.48 2.59
CA ARG A 65 5.36 0.46 1.77
C ARG A 65 5.42 -0.71 0.78
N VAL A 66 4.75 -1.84 1.08
CA VAL A 66 4.65 -2.98 0.16
C VAL A 66 3.62 -2.70 -0.95
N ALA A 67 2.53 -2.02 -0.61
CA ALA A 67 1.51 -1.56 -1.56
C ALA A 67 2.10 -0.53 -2.56
N ASP A 68 2.79 0.50 -2.06
CA ASP A 68 3.59 1.47 -2.81
C ASP A 68 4.50 0.81 -3.86
N ARG A 69 5.20 -0.27 -3.45
CA ARG A 69 6.11 -1.02 -4.33
C ARG A 69 5.36 -1.79 -5.41
N ALA A 70 4.16 -2.30 -5.12
CA ALA A 70 3.33 -2.95 -6.12
C ALA A 70 2.84 -1.94 -7.17
N VAL A 71 2.44 -0.73 -6.76
CA VAL A 71 2.09 0.37 -7.68
C VAL A 71 3.29 0.78 -8.52
N SER A 72 4.48 0.87 -7.93
CA SER A 72 5.71 1.16 -8.67
C SER A 72 6.00 0.16 -9.79
N ILE A 73 5.67 -1.13 -9.59
CA ILE A 73 5.76 -2.15 -10.65
C ILE A 73 4.69 -1.91 -11.72
N ALA A 74 3.48 -1.57 -11.30
CA ALA A 74 2.37 -1.25 -12.19
C ALA A 74 2.68 -0.05 -13.11
N ASP A 75 3.18 1.05 -12.54
CA ASP A 75 3.54 2.26 -13.29
C ASP A 75 4.63 1.99 -14.32
N ARG A 76 5.62 1.17 -13.97
CA ARG A 76 6.66 0.73 -14.92
C ARG A 76 6.10 -0.15 -16.03
N THR A 77 5.12 -0.98 -15.70
CA THR A 77 4.41 -1.83 -16.68
C THR A 77 3.62 -0.96 -17.66
N ILE A 78 2.87 0.03 -17.16
CA ILE A 78 2.12 0.99 -18.00
C ILE A 78 3.10 1.70 -18.93
N PHE A 79 4.18 2.28 -18.40
CA PHE A 79 5.19 2.95 -19.21
C PHE A 79 5.83 2.04 -20.27
N MET A 80 6.09 0.77 -19.94
CA MET A 80 6.64 -0.20 -20.89
C MET A 80 5.69 -0.48 -22.07
N ILE A 81 4.39 -0.49 -21.83
CA ILE A 81 3.37 -0.80 -22.84
C ILE A 81 3.02 0.44 -23.67
N THR A 82 2.87 1.60 -23.04
CA THR A 82 2.34 2.82 -23.67
C THR A 82 3.42 3.82 -24.09
N CYS A 83 4.64 3.70 -23.56
CA CYS A 83 5.68 4.73 -23.63
C CYS A 83 5.27 6.09 -23.01
N GLU A 84 4.22 6.11 -22.20
CA GLU A 84 3.70 7.28 -21.52
C GLU A 84 3.83 7.14 -20.01
N LYS A 85 4.15 8.24 -19.33
CA LYS A 85 4.23 8.23 -17.87
C LYS A 85 2.82 8.33 -17.28
N PRO A 86 2.36 7.36 -16.47
CA PRO A 86 1.08 7.41 -15.77
C PRO A 86 1.08 8.35 -14.56
#